data_AF-A0A258D540-F1
#
_entry.id   AF-A0A258D540-F1
#
_cell.length_a   1.000
_cell.length_b   1.000
_cell.length_c   1.000
_cell.angle_alpha   90.00
_cell.angle_beta   90.00
_cell.angle_gamma   90.00
#
_symmetry.space_group_name_H-M   'P 1'
#
loop_
_entity.id
_entity.type
_entity.pdbx_description
1 polymer ?
#
loop_
_entity_poly.entity_id
_entity_poly.type
_entity_poly.pdbx_seq_one_letter_code
_entity_poly.pdbx_strand_id
1 'polypeptide(L)'
;MTAFPPTLDLAPALVVLPGPRAGLADGGEARMLRAPDARDLFEHGPVLVAHAAMTARRLNLSPPARSPRLFDVLELHAFTRPAAFCAPSAVGLATALGLREPHGAAEQAQTLREAADALLRELALTPVPSREEALAIAETLAKAGWSWGPAVIGALRSVPVGNQFRGSGLDVWARLMEWEDQAPPGEAGSRPIDPERAGERLAELLQRSGLEEVREAQVTFAKEAAFAFQPREREGEPRMMLAEAGTGVGKTLGYLAPASLWAEANGPSVWVSTYTRALQRQIERESRSIYPDPKERARKAVVRKGRENYLCLLNFQEQINGAQLGNGDLIGLALTARWARATRDGDMTGGDFPAWLPTLAAVPPSVQASPANLVDRRGECIHAGCQHYRICFIEKAVRASKRADLVIANHALVLTQAAFDGARTARGLKGDNETTSLKRIVFDEGHHLFEAAD
;
A
#
# COMPACT_ATOMS: atom_id res chain seq x y z
N MET A 1 37.29 9.84 -8.01
CA MET A 1 37.20 10.27 -6.60
C MET A 1 36.05 11.25 -6.50
N THR A 2 34.83 10.75 -6.36
CA THR A 2 33.63 11.56 -6.13
C THR A 2 33.73 12.16 -4.74
N ALA A 3 34.00 13.46 -4.66
CA ALA A 3 33.96 14.19 -3.41
C ALA A 3 32.56 14.02 -2.81
N PHE A 4 32.47 13.36 -1.67
CA PHE A 4 31.24 13.33 -0.89
C PHE A 4 30.85 14.79 -0.59
N PRO A 5 29.56 15.15 -0.69
CA PRO A 5 29.14 16.48 -0.26
C PRO A 5 29.54 16.68 1.22
N PRO A 6 29.86 17.92 1.63
CA PRO A 6 30.10 18.21 3.03
C PRO A 6 28.94 17.67 3.87
N THR A 7 29.24 17.14 5.05
CA THR A 7 28.22 16.76 6.05
C THR A 7 27.20 17.89 6.14
N LEU A 8 25.95 17.60 5.75
CA LEU A 8 24.87 18.57 5.80
C LEU A 8 24.70 19.00 7.26
N ASP A 9 24.76 20.30 7.51
CA ASP A 9 24.46 20.85 8.83
C ASP A 9 22.95 20.71 9.07
N LEU A 10 22.57 19.56 9.63
CA LEU A 10 21.20 19.20 9.93
C LEU A 10 20.79 19.86 11.24
N ALA A 11 19.57 20.40 11.27
CA ALA A 11 18.95 20.93 12.47
C ALA A 11 18.99 19.92 13.64
N PRO A 12 18.95 20.38 14.90
CA PRO A 12 18.88 19.49 16.06
C PRO A 12 17.68 18.54 15.97
N ALA A 13 17.87 17.27 16.30
CA ALA A 13 16.81 16.28 16.32
C ALA A 13 16.17 16.16 17.70
N LEU A 14 14.85 16.22 17.72
CA LEU A 14 14.03 16.11 18.92
C LEU A 14 13.17 14.86 18.84
N VAL A 15 13.27 14.01 19.86
CA VAL A 15 12.35 12.89 20.09
C VAL A 15 11.69 13.07 21.45
N VAL A 16 10.36 13.02 21.46
CA VAL A 16 9.56 13.05 22.69
C VAL A 16 8.85 11.71 22.80
N LEU A 17 9.12 10.95 23.86
CA LEU A 17 8.45 9.67 24.16
C LEU A 17 7.24 9.89 25.08
N PRO A 18 6.35 8.90 25.27
CA PRO A 18 5.29 9.00 26.29
C PRO A 18 5.86 9.32 27.68
N GLY A 19 5.28 10.30 28.37
CA GLY A 19 5.78 10.84 29.65
C GLY A 19 6.77 12.00 29.48
N PRO A 20 7.44 12.46 30.55
CA PRO A 20 8.36 13.62 30.52
C PRO A 20 9.74 13.23 29.97
N ARG A 21 9.78 12.47 28.87
CA ARG A 21 11.01 11.90 28.29
C ARG A 21 11.26 12.49 26.92
N ALA A 22 12.13 13.50 26.86
CA ALA A 22 12.61 14.07 25.60
C ALA A 22 14.11 13.84 25.43
N GLY A 23 14.54 13.64 24.20
CA GLY A 23 15.93 13.50 23.81
C GLY A 23 16.25 14.48 22.69
N LEU A 24 17.45 15.02 22.74
CA LEU A 24 18.01 15.94 21.76
C LEU A 24 19.30 15.33 21.20
N ALA A 25 19.48 15.41 19.89
CA ALA A 25 20.77 15.19 19.27
C ALA A 25 21.16 16.39 18.42
N ASP A 26 22.38 16.88 18.59
CA ASP A 26 22.93 17.99 17.83
C ASP A 26 24.45 17.82 17.70
N GLY A 27 25.04 18.15 16.55
CA GLY A 27 26.49 18.06 16.35
C GLY A 27 27.15 16.69 16.57
N GLY A 28 26.37 15.60 16.70
CA GLY A 28 26.86 14.24 17.03
C GLY A 28 26.80 13.89 18.51
N GLU A 29 26.33 14.80 19.38
CA GLU A 29 26.09 14.54 20.79
C GLU A 29 24.58 14.35 21.05
N ALA A 30 24.23 13.27 21.75
CA ALA A 30 22.86 12.98 22.14
C ALA A 30 22.69 13.04 23.66
N ARG A 31 21.63 13.70 24.12
CA ARG A 31 21.35 13.90 25.55
C ARG A 31 19.86 13.95 25.83
N MET A 32 19.50 13.71 27.09
CA MET A 32 18.14 13.97 27.56
C MET A 32 17.89 15.48 27.60
N LEU A 33 16.66 15.88 27.28
CA LEU A 33 16.20 17.25 27.27
C LEU A 33 15.02 17.42 28.23
N ARG A 34 14.97 18.54 28.97
CA ARG A 34 13.83 18.82 29.84
C ARG A 34 12.62 19.19 28.99
N ALA A 35 11.42 18.86 29.45
CA ALA A 35 10.19 19.13 28.71
C ALA A 35 10.00 20.61 28.31
N PRO A 36 10.31 21.62 29.15
CA PRO A 36 10.23 23.03 28.75
C PRO A 36 11.20 23.37 27.61
N ASP A 37 12.44 22.88 27.66
CA ASP A 37 13.45 23.13 26.62
C ASP A 37 13.06 22.43 25.30
N ALA A 38 12.49 21.22 25.38
CA ALA A 38 11.96 20.49 24.23
C ALA A 38 10.81 21.23 23.56
N ARG A 39 9.93 21.81 24.37
CA ARG A 39 8.82 22.64 23.90
C ARG A 39 9.33 23.91 23.23
N ASP A 40 10.26 24.62 23.86
CA ASP A 40 10.84 25.85 23.31
C ASP A 40 11.54 25.60 21.96
N LEU A 41 12.36 24.54 21.87
CA LEU A 41 13.00 24.12 20.63
C LEU A 41 11.97 23.84 19.53
N PHE A 42 10.87 23.15 19.86
CA PHE A 42 9.84 22.79 18.89
C PHE A 42 9.04 24.00 18.38
N GLU A 43 8.74 24.98 19.24
CA GLU A 43 7.96 26.17 18.86
C GLU A 43 8.81 27.21 18.10
N HIS A 44 10.06 27.39 18.50
CA HIS A 44 10.87 28.54 18.07
C HIS A 44 12.10 28.17 17.21
N GLY A 45 12.70 27.00 17.41
CA GLY A 45 13.94 26.60 16.76
C GLY A 45 13.76 25.82 15.46
N PRO A 46 14.83 25.70 14.65
CA PRO A 46 14.90 24.66 13.63
C PRO A 46 14.99 23.29 14.30
N VAL A 47 14.16 22.33 13.90
CA VAL A 47 14.10 21.02 14.57
C VAL A 47 13.75 19.89 13.61
N LEU A 48 14.48 18.78 13.74
CA LEU A 48 14.18 17.49 13.12
C LEU A 48 13.27 16.67 14.03
N VAL A 49 12.18 16.14 13.47
CA VAL A 49 11.24 15.26 14.19
C VAL A 49 10.84 14.07 13.31
N ALA A 50 10.32 13.02 13.94
CA ALA A 50 9.57 11.97 13.25
C ALA A 50 8.11 12.07 13.67
N HIS A 51 7.26 12.61 12.79
CA HIS A 51 5.84 12.89 13.03
C HIS A 51 5.58 14.13 13.90
N ALA A 52 5.66 15.31 13.30
CA ALA A 52 5.46 16.63 13.92
C ALA A 52 4.18 16.74 14.76
N ALA A 53 3.02 16.36 14.23
CA ALA A 53 1.77 16.41 15.01
C ALA A 53 1.76 15.49 16.24
N MET A 54 2.43 14.33 16.18
CA MET A 54 2.57 13.43 17.33
C MET A 54 3.52 14.04 18.37
N THR A 55 4.64 14.62 17.93
CA THR A 55 5.58 15.33 18.80
C THR A 55 4.88 16.49 19.52
N ALA A 56 4.09 17.31 18.80
CA ALA A 56 3.30 18.39 19.37
C ALA A 56 2.33 17.88 20.45
N ARG A 57 1.55 16.83 20.15
CA ARG A 57 0.63 16.22 21.13
C ARG A 57 1.35 15.77 22.40
N ARG A 58 2.52 15.16 22.28
CA ARG A 58 3.33 14.71 23.44
C ARG A 58 3.89 15.88 24.26
N LEU A 59 4.06 17.05 23.63
CA LEU A 59 4.43 18.31 24.27
C LEU A 59 3.22 19.11 24.80
N ASN A 60 2.00 18.55 24.71
CA ASN A 60 0.74 19.23 25.02
C ASN A 60 0.52 20.50 24.18
N LEU A 61 0.84 20.40 22.88
CA LEU A 61 0.64 21.44 21.87
C LEU A 61 -0.37 20.98 20.81
N SER A 62 -0.95 21.94 20.11
CA SER A 62 -1.73 21.69 18.90
C SER A 62 -0.81 21.23 17.76
N PRO A 63 -1.28 20.34 16.85
CA PRO A 63 -0.53 20.00 15.64
C PRO A 63 -0.08 21.27 14.88
N PRO A 64 1.20 21.36 14.48
CA PRO A 64 1.73 22.56 13.84
C PRO A 64 1.33 22.60 12.37
N ALA A 65 1.20 23.80 11.81
CA ALA A 65 1.24 23.99 10.37
C ALA A 65 2.65 23.68 9.83
N ARG A 66 2.77 23.50 8.51
CA ARG A 66 4.08 23.34 7.87
C ARG A 66 4.92 24.61 8.07
N SER A 67 6.20 24.44 8.34
CA SER A 67 7.13 25.53 8.65
C SER A 67 8.51 25.23 8.05
N PRO A 68 9.24 26.23 7.53
CA PRO A 68 10.60 26.04 7.04
C PRO A 68 11.60 25.66 8.15
N ARG A 69 11.23 25.82 9.43
CA ARG A 69 12.03 25.41 10.59
C ARG A 69 11.76 23.97 11.03
N LEU A 70 10.67 23.37 10.57
CA LEU A 70 10.23 22.05 11.02
C LEU A 70 10.52 21.01 9.95
N PHE A 71 11.44 20.11 10.25
CA PHE A 71 11.90 19.08 9.33
C PHE A 71 11.37 17.72 9.79
N ASP A 72 10.31 17.23 9.13
CA ASP A 72 9.79 15.91 9.45
C ASP A 72 10.53 14.86 8.59
N VAL A 73 11.30 13.98 9.23
CA VAL A 73 12.09 12.96 8.53
C VAL A 73 11.19 11.94 7.81
N LEU A 74 9.92 11.80 8.23
CA LEU A 74 8.98 10.96 7.52
C LEU A 74 8.62 11.50 6.12
N GLU A 75 8.61 12.83 5.94
CA GLU A 75 8.44 13.42 4.60
C GLU A 75 9.63 13.11 3.71
N LEU A 76 10.84 13.24 4.24
CA LEU A 76 12.07 12.88 3.53
C LEU A 76 12.09 11.39 3.17
N HIS A 77 11.64 10.53 4.08
CA HIS A 77 11.49 9.09 3.81
C HIS A 77 10.48 8.84 2.67
N ALA A 78 9.26 9.40 2.77
CA ALA A 78 8.24 9.24 1.73
C ALA A 78 8.70 9.78 0.37
N PHE A 79 9.51 10.84 0.37
CA PHE A 79 10.10 11.38 -0.85
C PHE A 79 11.17 10.45 -1.43
N THR A 80 12.09 9.96 -0.60
CA THR A 80 13.28 9.20 -1.03
C THR A 80 12.92 7.76 -1.40
N ARG A 81 12.11 7.09 -0.56
CA ARG A 81 11.64 5.72 -0.72
C ARG A 81 10.11 5.68 -0.86
N PRO A 82 9.57 6.20 -1.98
CA PRO A 82 8.13 6.15 -2.21
C PRO A 82 7.64 4.70 -2.25
N ALA A 83 6.43 4.46 -1.72
CA ALA A 83 5.81 3.13 -1.61
C ALA A 83 6.54 2.12 -0.68
N ALA A 84 7.57 2.54 0.05
CA ALA A 84 8.21 1.73 1.09
C ALA A 84 7.51 1.93 2.44
N PHE A 85 7.24 0.82 3.14
CA PHE A 85 6.63 0.87 4.47
C PHE A 85 7.60 1.45 5.51
N CYS A 86 7.11 2.37 6.34
CA CYS A 86 7.82 2.88 7.51
C CYS A 86 6.81 3.17 8.62
N ALA A 87 7.04 2.63 9.82
CA ALA A 87 6.29 3.05 10.99
C ALA A 87 6.68 4.51 11.35
N PRO A 88 5.73 5.37 11.78
CA PRO A 88 5.99 6.80 11.93
C PRO A 88 6.68 7.14 13.26
N SER A 89 7.93 6.68 13.42
CA SER A 89 8.75 6.92 14.61
C SER A 89 10.24 6.82 14.25
N ALA A 90 11.12 7.28 15.15
CA ALA A 90 12.56 7.11 15.00
C ALA A 90 12.96 5.62 14.92
N VAL A 91 12.34 4.76 15.73
CA VAL A 91 12.52 3.29 15.66
C VAL A 91 12.05 2.75 14.30
N GLY A 92 10.89 3.21 13.81
CA GLY A 92 10.36 2.79 12.52
C GLY A 92 11.26 3.18 11.35
N LEU A 93 11.82 4.39 11.37
CA LEU A 93 12.84 4.86 10.43
C LEU A 93 14.11 4.02 10.50
N ALA A 94 14.58 3.71 11.72
CA ALA A 94 15.75 2.85 11.93
C ALA A 94 15.55 1.47 11.28
N THR A 95 14.41 0.81 11.55
CA THR A 95 14.05 -0.48 10.96
C THR A 95 13.95 -0.40 9.43
N ALA A 96 13.28 0.63 8.90
CA ALA A 96 13.11 0.81 7.46
C ALA A 96 14.45 1.00 6.72
N LEU A 97 15.41 1.66 7.37
CA LEU A 97 16.75 1.93 6.83
C LEU A 97 17.78 0.84 7.14
N GLY A 98 17.45 -0.15 7.96
CA GLY A 98 18.40 -1.18 8.41
C GLY A 98 19.46 -0.65 9.40
N LEU A 99 19.14 0.43 10.13
CA LEU A 99 19.99 0.98 11.19
C LEU A 99 19.82 0.18 12.50
N ARG A 100 20.77 0.34 13.43
CA ARG A 100 20.66 -0.22 14.77
C ARG A 100 19.41 0.31 15.46
N GLU A 101 18.68 -0.57 16.13
CA GLU A 101 17.49 -0.18 16.90
C GLU A 101 17.89 0.71 18.11
N PRO A 102 17.36 1.94 18.21
CA PRO A 102 17.68 2.85 19.31
C PRO A 102 16.80 2.63 20.55
N HIS A 103 17.39 2.80 21.73
CA HIS A 103 16.71 2.71 23.02
C HIS A 103 16.68 4.03 23.79
N GLY A 104 15.49 4.42 24.25
CA GLY A 104 15.29 5.69 24.96
C GLY A 104 15.29 6.90 24.03
N ALA A 105 15.09 8.09 24.61
CA ALA A 105 14.83 9.29 23.82
C ALA A 105 16.11 9.88 23.17
N ALA A 106 17.25 9.83 23.86
CA ALA A 106 18.53 10.36 23.35
C ALA A 106 19.05 9.56 22.14
N GLU A 107 19.13 8.22 22.24
CA GLU A 107 19.53 7.40 21.08
C GLU A 107 18.54 7.55 19.92
N GLN A 108 17.23 7.60 20.18
CA GLN A 108 16.26 7.83 19.12
C GLN A 108 16.45 9.18 18.41
N ALA A 109 16.82 10.24 19.13
CA ALA A 109 17.14 11.53 18.54
C ALA A 109 18.41 11.45 17.66
N GLN A 110 19.43 10.73 18.11
CA GLN A 110 20.65 10.48 17.33
C GLN A 110 20.33 9.70 16.03
N THR A 111 19.62 8.58 16.15
CA THR A 111 19.21 7.76 15.01
C THR A 111 18.32 8.54 14.04
N LEU A 112 17.54 9.51 14.51
CA LEU A 112 16.74 10.36 13.63
C LEU A 112 17.61 11.24 12.72
N ARG A 113 18.74 11.76 13.20
CA ARG A 113 19.73 12.49 12.36
C ARG A 113 20.42 11.55 11.38
N GLU A 114 20.84 10.39 11.86
CA GLU A 114 21.47 9.36 11.02
C GLU A 114 20.52 8.90 9.90
N ALA A 115 19.23 8.74 10.20
CA ALA A 115 18.21 8.41 9.22
C ALA A 115 18.06 9.49 8.15
N ALA A 116 18.01 10.77 8.55
CA ALA A 116 17.93 11.89 7.61
C ALA A 116 19.15 11.97 6.69
N ASP A 117 20.36 11.83 7.26
CA ASP A 117 21.60 11.82 6.48
C ASP A 117 21.67 10.62 5.53
N ALA A 118 21.30 9.42 5.99
CA ALA A 118 21.24 8.22 5.16
C ALA A 118 20.27 8.37 3.97
N LEU A 119 19.09 8.94 4.21
CA LEU A 119 18.10 9.20 3.15
C LEU A 119 18.61 10.22 2.11
N LEU A 120 19.27 11.29 2.55
CA LEU A 120 19.85 12.28 1.63
C LEU A 120 20.99 11.69 0.80
N ARG A 121 21.86 10.85 1.41
CA ARG A 121 22.90 10.11 0.68
C ARG A 121 22.31 9.13 -0.32
N GLU A 122 21.28 8.38 0.07
CA GLU A 122 20.59 7.46 -0.82
C GLU A 122 20.00 8.20 -2.02
N LEU A 123 19.33 9.33 -1.79
CA LEU A 123 18.77 10.15 -2.86
C LEU A 123 19.87 10.69 -3.80
N ALA A 124 21.04 11.05 -3.24
CA ALA A 124 22.18 11.49 -4.04
C ALA A 124 22.75 10.38 -4.92
N LEU A 125 22.66 9.10 -4.51
CA LEU A 125 23.22 7.96 -5.23
C LEU A 125 22.22 7.30 -6.18
N THR A 126 21.03 6.94 -5.68
CA THR A 126 20.05 6.09 -6.36
C THR A 126 18.63 6.67 -6.28
N PRO A 127 18.36 7.84 -6.89
CA PRO A 127 17.02 8.42 -6.89
C PRO A 127 16.07 7.59 -7.75
N VAL A 128 14.94 7.17 -7.14
CA VAL A 128 13.88 6.39 -7.81
C VAL A 128 12.66 7.27 -8.13
N PRO A 129 11.85 6.99 -9.16
CA PRO A 129 12.20 6.15 -10.30
C PRO A 129 13.24 6.81 -11.22
N SER A 130 13.40 8.13 -11.15
CA SER A 130 14.46 8.86 -11.86
C SER A 130 14.89 10.12 -11.10
N ARG A 131 16.12 10.57 -11.38
CA ARG A 131 16.72 11.77 -10.78
C ARG A 131 16.02 13.05 -11.22
N GLU A 132 15.73 13.15 -12.51
CA GLU A 132 15.09 14.31 -13.14
C GLU A 132 13.67 14.52 -12.60
N GLU A 133 12.91 13.42 -12.45
CA GLU A 133 11.56 13.47 -11.90
C GLU A 133 11.57 13.89 -10.43
N ALA A 134 12.46 13.30 -9.63
CA ALA A 134 12.65 13.69 -8.24
C ALA A 134 13.05 15.18 -8.15
N LEU A 135 13.94 15.65 -9.01
CA LEU A 135 14.43 17.04 -8.99
C LEU A 135 13.31 18.04 -9.32
N ALA A 136 12.50 17.77 -10.34
CA ALA A 136 11.37 18.64 -10.69
C ALA A 136 10.36 18.79 -9.54
N ILE A 137 10.07 17.68 -8.84
CA ILE A 137 9.19 17.71 -7.66
C ILE A 137 9.86 18.46 -6.51
N ALA A 138 11.14 18.21 -6.24
CA ALA A 138 11.88 18.88 -5.16
C ALA A 138 11.96 20.40 -5.37
N GLU A 139 12.18 20.85 -6.61
CA GLU A 139 12.20 22.28 -6.96
C GLU A 139 10.83 22.94 -6.79
N THR A 140 9.75 22.23 -7.16
CA THR A 140 8.37 22.69 -6.91
C THR A 140 8.10 22.81 -5.42
N LEU A 141 8.52 21.82 -4.63
CA LEU A 141 8.33 21.80 -3.18
C LEU A 141 9.16 22.87 -2.45
N ALA A 142 10.40 23.11 -2.88
CA ALA A 142 11.24 24.15 -2.31
C ALA A 142 10.62 25.54 -2.49
N LYS A 143 10.05 25.83 -3.67
CA LYS A 143 9.31 27.07 -3.93
C LYS A 143 8.06 27.19 -3.05
N ALA A 144 7.45 26.07 -2.70
CA ALA A 144 6.30 25.99 -1.78
C ALA A 144 6.68 26.00 -0.29
N GLY A 145 7.96 26.20 0.05
CA GLY A 145 8.43 26.29 1.43
C GLY A 145 8.64 24.94 2.14
N TRP A 146 8.80 23.85 1.38
CA TRP A 146 9.16 22.56 1.97
C TRP A 146 10.55 22.62 2.61
N SER A 147 10.63 22.32 3.91
CA SER A 147 11.86 22.47 4.72
C SER A 147 13.03 21.66 4.16
N TRP A 148 12.79 20.45 3.65
CA TRP A 148 13.81 19.61 3.02
C TRP A 148 14.26 20.04 1.62
N GLY A 149 13.53 20.95 0.97
CA GLY A 149 13.74 21.33 -0.42
C GLY A 149 15.20 21.62 -0.79
N PRO A 150 15.90 22.53 -0.08
CA PRO A 150 17.30 22.84 -0.37
C PRO A 150 18.24 21.62 -0.27
N ALA A 151 18.12 20.82 0.78
CA ALA A 151 18.97 19.65 1.00
C ALA A 151 18.72 18.56 -0.05
N VAL A 152 17.46 18.32 -0.39
CA VAL A 152 17.04 17.34 -1.42
C VAL A 152 17.50 17.76 -2.81
N ILE A 153 17.35 19.04 -3.18
CA ILE A 153 17.86 19.57 -4.45
C ILE A 153 19.38 19.45 -4.51
N GLY A 154 20.08 19.80 -3.42
CA GLY A 154 21.54 19.64 -3.32
C GLY A 154 21.98 18.19 -3.53
N ALA A 155 21.32 17.23 -2.87
CA ALA A 155 21.57 15.81 -3.05
C ALA A 155 21.34 15.37 -4.50
N LEU A 156 20.23 15.78 -5.12
CA LEU A 156 19.90 15.40 -6.50
C LEU A 156 20.85 16.03 -7.53
N ARG A 157 21.35 17.24 -7.29
CA ARG A 157 22.31 17.94 -8.16
C ARG A 157 23.78 17.63 -7.88
N SER A 158 24.07 16.71 -6.95
CA SER A 158 25.44 16.23 -6.69
C SER A 158 26.11 15.56 -7.89
N VAL A 159 25.32 15.14 -8.87
CA VAL A 159 25.73 14.60 -10.17
C VAL A 159 25.01 15.40 -11.26
N PRO A 160 25.60 15.62 -12.46
CA PRO A 160 24.92 16.30 -13.56
C PRO A 160 23.54 15.68 -13.87
N VAL A 161 22.53 16.54 -14.06
CA VAL A 161 21.13 16.14 -14.32
C VAL A 161 20.66 16.76 -15.62
N GLY A 162 19.97 15.97 -16.45
CA GLY A 162 19.38 16.46 -17.69
C GLY A 162 18.17 17.37 -17.46
N ASN A 163 17.87 18.26 -18.40
CA ASN A 163 16.71 19.15 -18.34
C ASN A 163 15.49 18.58 -19.09
N GLN A 164 15.27 17.27 -18.99
CA GLN A 164 14.22 16.58 -19.77
C GLN A 164 12.81 16.81 -19.18
N PHE A 165 12.70 17.12 -17.89
CA PHE A 165 11.42 17.42 -17.24
C PHE A 165 11.11 18.92 -17.32
N ARG A 166 10.22 19.31 -18.24
CA ARG A 166 9.67 20.67 -18.31
C ARG A 166 8.31 20.69 -17.60
N GLY A 167 8.29 21.04 -16.31
CA GLY A 167 7.03 21.15 -15.55
C GLY A 167 7.21 21.01 -14.05
N SER A 168 6.10 20.91 -13.32
CA SER A 168 6.09 20.76 -11.86
C SER A 168 6.57 19.38 -11.36
N GLY A 169 6.60 18.39 -12.26
CA GLY A 169 6.83 16.98 -11.90
C GLY A 169 5.61 16.28 -11.27
N LEU A 170 4.50 16.99 -11.04
CA LEU A 170 3.31 16.47 -10.35
C LEU A 170 2.33 15.73 -11.29
N ASP A 171 2.46 15.91 -12.61
CA ASP A 171 1.57 15.31 -13.61
C ASP A 171 1.86 13.81 -13.80
N VAL A 172 1.58 13.00 -12.78
CA VAL A 172 1.96 11.57 -12.76
C VAL A 172 1.28 10.77 -13.85
N TRP A 173 0.07 11.18 -14.25
CA TRP A 173 -0.74 10.53 -15.28
C TRP A 173 -0.04 10.47 -16.64
N ALA A 174 0.77 11.47 -16.99
CA ALA A 174 1.53 11.48 -18.25
C ALA A 174 2.64 10.39 -18.32
N ARG A 175 2.92 9.71 -17.21
CA ARG A 175 4.05 8.76 -17.08
C ARG A 175 3.62 7.39 -16.58
N LEU A 176 2.36 7.21 -16.23
CA LEU A 176 1.84 5.90 -15.85
C LEU A 176 1.68 5.04 -17.11
N MET A 177 2.05 3.76 -16.98
CA MET A 177 1.88 2.80 -18.06
C MET A 177 0.39 2.62 -18.36
N GLU A 178 0.01 2.71 -19.63
CA GLU A 178 -1.32 2.35 -20.08
C GLU A 178 -1.52 0.83 -19.98
N TRP A 179 -2.72 0.41 -19.59
CA TRP A 179 -3.12 -0.97 -19.80
C TRP A 179 -3.58 -1.16 -21.24
N GLU A 180 -3.44 -2.39 -21.73
CA GLU A 180 -3.89 -2.79 -23.05
C GLU A 180 -5.09 -3.72 -22.94
N ASP A 181 -6.04 -3.58 -23.87
CA ASP A 181 -7.12 -4.55 -24.00
C ASP A 181 -6.52 -5.89 -24.45
N GLN A 182 -6.77 -6.91 -23.66
CA GLN A 182 -6.38 -8.27 -23.98
C GLN A 182 -7.64 -9.10 -24.19
N ALA A 183 -7.61 -10.03 -25.15
CA ALA A 183 -8.73 -10.90 -25.47
C ALA A 183 -9.26 -11.60 -24.20
N PRO A 184 -10.57 -11.57 -23.89
CA PRO A 184 -11.12 -12.13 -22.66
C PRO A 184 -10.58 -13.54 -22.42
N PRO A 185 -10.23 -13.89 -21.16
CA PRO A 185 -9.88 -15.27 -20.86
C PRO A 185 -11.06 -16.17 -21.27
N GLY A 186 -10.74 -17.35 -21.80
CA GLY A 186 -11.76 -18.36 -22.10
C GLY A 186 -12.55 -18.74 -20.86
N GLU A 187 -13.67 -19.43 -21.04
CA GLU A 187 -14.42 -19.93 -19.91
C GLU A 187 -13.61 -20.95 -19.10
N ALA A 188 -13.63 -20.78 -17.78
CA ALA A 188 -13.02 -21.73 -16.87
C ALA A 188 -13.61 -23.13 -17.05
N GLY A 189 -12.74 -24.14 -17.03
CA GLY A 189 -13.13 -25.55 -17.11
C GLY A 189 -13.87 -26.05 -15.86
N SER A 190 -14.21 -27.34 -15.87
CA SER A 190 -14.90 -28.03 -14.79
C SER A 190 -14.26 -29.37 -14.41
N ARG A 191 -12.97 -29.58 -14.74
CA ARG A 191 -12.22 -30.78 -14.38
C ARG A 191 -12.25 -30.99 -12.86
N PRO A 192 -12.54 -32.23 -12.40
CA PRO A 192 -12.55 -32.56 -10.98
C PRO A 192 -11.15 -32.48 -10.38
N ILE A 193 -11.09 -32.29 -9.06
CA ILE A 193 -9.84 -32.27 -8.29
C ILE A 193 -9.76 -33.54 -7.45
N ASP A 194 -8.66 -34.27 -7.56
CA ASP A 194 -8.42 -35.43 -6.72
C ASP A 194 -8.20 -34.97 -5.25
N PRO A 195 -9.02 -35.44 -4.29
CA PRO A 195 -8.84 -35.13 -2.88
C PRO A 195 -7.43 -35.49 -2.37
N GLU A 196 -6.87 -36.63 -2.78
CA GLU A 196 -5.54 -37.04 -2.33
C GLU A 196 -4.48 -36.04 -2.81
N ARG A 197 -4.59 -35.57 -4.06
CA ARG A 197 -3.72 -34.53 -4.61
C ARG A 197 -3.86 -33.21 -3.86
N ALA A 198 -5.05 -32.87 -3.33
CA ALA A 198 -5.23 -31.69 -2.49
C ALA A 198 -4.47 -31.79 -1.16
N GLY A 199 -4.45 -32.99 -0.56
CA GLY A 199 -3.63 -33.27 0.63
C GLY A 199 -2.12 -33.15 0.36
N GLU A 200 -1.65 -33.70 -0.76
CA GLU A 200 -0.25 -33.55 -1.20
C GLU A 200 0.11 -32.09 -1.47
N ARG A 201 -0.77 -31.35 -2.15
CA ARG A 201 -0.58 -29.93 -2.43
C ARG A 201 -0.46 -29.13 -1.15
N LEU A 202 -1.28 -29.41 -0.13
CA LEU A 202 -1.15 -28.76 1.17
C LEU A 202 0.24 -28.97 1.76
N ALA A 203 0.77 -30.20 1.74
CA ALA A 203 2.11 -30.50 2.23
C ALA A 203 3.19 -29.70 1.47
N GLU A 204 3.08 -29.59 0.13
CA GLU A 204 3.96 -28.75 -0.69
C GLU A 204 3.92 -27.27 -0.25
N LEU A 205 2.72 -26.73 0.00
CA LEU A 205 2.55 -25.33 0.40
C LEU A 205 3.10 -25.05 1.81
N LEU A 206 2.90 -25.97 2.75
CA LEU A 206 3.44 -25.89 4.11
C LEU A 206 4.98 -25.88 4.08
N GLN A 207 5.58 -26.82 3.35
CA GLN A 207 7.04 -26.90 3.20
C GLN A 207 7.61 -25.60 2.61
N ARG A 208 7.00 -25.06 1.55
CA ARG A 208 7.41 -23.79 0.93
C ARG A 208 7.24 -22.59 1.86
N SER A 209 6.36 -22.69 2.85
CA SER A 209 6.13 -21.66 3.87
C SER A 209 7.07 -21.79 5.07
N GLY A 210 7.96 -22.79 5.09
CA GLY A 210 8.84 -23.08 6.23
C GLY A 210 8.09 -23.69 7.42
N LEU A 211 6.92 -24.27 7.18
CA LEU A 211 6.10 -24.96 8.19
C LEU A 211 6.27 -26.46 8.00
N GLU A 212 7.02 -27.11 8.90
CA GLU A 212 7.34 -28.55 8.79
C GLU A 212 6.29 -29.45 9.46
N GLU A 213 5.49 -28.91 10.38
CA GLU A 213 4.44 -29.65 11.08
C GLU A 213 3.19 -29.78 10.21
N VAL A 214 3.04 -30.93 9.53
CA VAL A 214 1.79 -31.30 8.84
C VAL A 214 0.83 -31.91 9.85
N ARG A 215 -0.32 -31.27 10.08
CA ARG A 215 -1.35 -31.76 10.99
C ARG A 215 -2.39 -32.57 10.22
N GLU A 216 -2.72 -33.77 10.71
CA GLU A 216 -3.70 -34.66 10.09
C GLU A 216 -5.05 -33.97 9.85
N ALA A 217 -5.55 -33.22 10.84
CA ALA A 217 -6.78 -32.45 10.72
C ALA A 217 -6.76 -31.42 9.56
N GLN A 218 -5.59 -30.82 9.29
CA GLN A 218 -5.43 -29.87 8.18
C GLN A 218 -5.43 -30.58 6.82
N VAL A 219 -4.79 -31.75 6.74
CA VAL A 219 -4.80 -32.61 5.55
C VAL A 219 -6.22 -33.08 5.25
N THR A 220 -6.94 -33.60 6.25
CA THR A 220 -8.34 -33.98 6.13
C THR A 220 -9.18 -32.80 5.65
N PHE A 221 -9.01 -31.62 6.25
CA PHE A 221 -9.73 -30.43 5.82
C PHE A 221 -9.45 -30.07 4.34
N ALA A 222 -8.21 -30.14 3.87
CA ALA A 222 -7.87 -29.86 2.47
C ALA A 222 -8.46 -30.90 1.49
N LYS A 223 -8.46 -32.19 1.87
CA LYS A 223 -9.07 -33.28 1.10
C LYS A 223 -10.57 -33.08 0.98
N GLU A 224 -11.24 -32.83 2.10
CA GLU A 224 -12.69 -32.59 2.14
C GLU A 224 -13.06 -31.31 1.38
N ALA A 225 -12.27 -30.24 1.50
CA ALA A 225 -12.48 -28.98 0.77
C ALA A 225 -12.45 -29.17 -0.76
N ALA A 226 -11.77 -30.20 -1.28
CA ALA A 226 -11.80 -30.54 -2.71
C ALA A 226 -13.23 -30.89 -3.21
N PHE A 227 -14.16 -31.26 -2.31
CA PHE A 227 -15.56 -31.50 -2.64
C PHE A 227 -16.23 -30.27 -3.30
N ALA A 228 -15.94 -29.06 -2.79
CA ALA A 228 -16.51 -27.81 -3.31
C ALA A 228 -15.99 -27.45 -4.72
N PHE A 229 -14.87 -28.05 -5.14
CA PHE A 229 -14.25 -27.82 -6.44
C PHE A 229 -14.66 -28.85 -7.50
N GLN A 230 -15.47 -29.85 -7.14
CA GLN A 230 -16.00 -30.84 -8.08
C GLN A 230 -17.00 -30.22 -9.07
N PRO A 231 -17.19 -30.84 -10.26
CA PRO A 231 -18.29 -30.47 -11.15
C PRO A 231 -19.65 -30.50 -10.44
N ARG A 232 -20.56 -29.62 -10.87
CA ARG A 232 -21.95 -29.65 -10.41
C ARG A 232 -22.66 -30.84 -11.03
N GLU A 233 -23.48 -31.53 -10.24
CA GLU A 233 -24.28 -32.68 -10.72
C GLU A 233 -25.56 -32.23 -11.44
N ARG A 234 -26.10 -31.07 -11.05
CA ARG A 234 -27.36 -30.52 -11.56
C ARG A 234 -27.24 -29.04 -11.88
N GLU A 235 -27.95 -28.60 -12.91
CA GLU A 235 -28.07 -27.19 -13.24
C GLU A 235 -28.81 -26.43 -12.13
N GLY A 236 -28.38 -25.21 -11.82
CA GLY A 236 -28.96 -24.40 -10.74
C GLY A 236 -28.56 -24.80 -9.31
N GLU A 237 -28.02 -25.99 -9.10
CA GLU A 237 -27.58 -26.45 -7.76
C GLU A 237 -26.08 -26.19 -7.54
N PRO A 238 -25.69 -25.43 -6.50
CA PRO A 238 -24.28 -25.21 -6.20
C PRO A 238 -23.65 -26.47 -5.60
N ARG A 239 -22.40 -26.75 -5.98
CA ARG A 239 -21.55 -27.67 -5.21
C ARG A 239 -20.98 -26.88 -4.03
N MET A 240 -21.58 -27.03 -2.86
CA MET A 240 -21.27 -26.24 -1.67
C MET A 240 -20.81 -27.13 -0.52
N MET A 241 -19.81 -26.66 0.22
CA MET A 241 -19.38 -27.24 1.49
C MET A 241 -19.42 -26.13 2.53
N LEU A 242 -19.98 -26.44 3.70
CA LEU A 242 -19.80 -25.64 4.91
C LEU A 242 -18.86 -26.41 5.83
N ALA A 243 -17.81 -25.73 6.29
CA ALA A 243 -16.77 -26.37 7.06
C ALA A 243 -16.39 -25.49 8.25
N GLU A 244 -16.39 -26.09 9.43
CA GLU A 244 -15.88 -25.46 10.65
C GLU A 244 -14.50 -26.03 10.94
N ALA A 245 -13.52 -25.14 11.11
CA ALA A 245 -12.18 -25.53 11.52
C ALA A 245 -11.71 -24.60 12.64
N GLY A 246 -11.12 -25.20 13.67
CA GLY A 246 -10.63 -24.49 14.85
C GLY A 246 -9.60 -23.42 14.50
N THR A 247 -9.43 -22.45 15.40
CA THR A 247 -8.37 -21.45 15.28
C THR A 247 -7.00 -22.11 15.32
N GLY A 248 -6.05 -21.60 14.52
CA GLY A 248 -4.69 -22.14 14.48
C GLY A 248 -4.50 -23.48 13.75
N VAL A 249 -5.56 -24.06 13.16
CA VAL A 249 -5.50 -25.33 12.38
C VAL A 249 -4.85 -25.14 11.00
N GLY A 250 -4.57 -23.90 10.58
CA GLY A 250 -4.01 -23.61 9.25
C GLY A 250 -5.06 -23.66 8.14
N LYS A 251 -6.28 -23.17 8.44
CA LYS A 251 -7.44 -23.11 7.53
C LYS A 251 -7.10 -22.54 6.16
N THR A 252 -6.32 -21.46 6.12
CA THR A 252 -6.02 -20.70 4.92
C THR A 252 -5.32 -21.56 3.87
N LEU A 253 -4.17 -22.17 4.18
CA LEU A 253 -3.53 -23.12 3.27
C LEU A 253 -4.40 -24.34 2.95
N GLY A 254 -5.24 -24.77 3.90
CA GLY A 254 -6.17 -25.89 3.73
C GLY A 254 -7.17 -25.70 2.58
N TYR A 255 -7.78 -24.52 2.46
CA TYR A 255 -8.65 -24.21 1.32
C TYR A 255 -7.89 -23.71 0.09
N LEU A 256 -6.71 -23.08 0.28
CA LEU A 256 -5.88 -22.60 -0.83
C LEU A 256 -5.26 -23.75 -1.64
N ALA A 257 -5.00 -24.90 -1.02
CA ALA A 257 -4.48 -26.08 -1.69
C ALA A 257 -5.40 -26.56 -2.83
N PRO A 258 -6.65 -27.00 -2.58
CA PRO A 258 -7.56 -27.41 -3.65
C PRO A 258 -7.96 -26.24 -4.58
N ALA A 259 -8.04 -25.01 -4.08
CA ALA A 259 -8.27 -23.83 -4.90
C ALA A 259 -7.17 -23.64 -5.97
N SER A 260 -5.90 -23.76 -5.57
CA SER A 260 -4.77 -23.61 -6.49
C SER A 260 -4.73 -24.71 -7.55
N LEU A 261 -4.99 -25.97 -7.16
CA LEU A 261 -5.09 -27.09 -8.10
C LEU A 261 -6.23 -26.88 -9.09
N TRP A 262 -7.37 -26.37 -8.61
CA TRP A 262 -8.51 -26.09 -9.48
C TRP A 262 -8.19 -25.04 -10.52
N ALA A 263 -7.55 -23.93 -10.11
CA ALA A 263 -7.16 -22.87 -11.02
C ALA A 263 -6.12 -23.35 -12.05
N GLU A 264 -5.16 -24.18 -11.65
CA GLU A 264 -4.19 -24.79 -12.58
C GLU A 264 -4.86 -25.69 -13.63
N ALA A 265 -5.85 -26.49 -13.22
CA ALA A 265 -6.52 -27.44 -14.11
C ALA A 265 -7.59 -26.81 -15.01
N ASN A 266 -8.22 -25.73 -14.57
CA ASN A 266 -9.42 -25.15 -15.17
C ASN A 266 -9.27 -23.70 -15.64
N GLY A 267 -8.22 -23.01 -15.22
CA GLY A 267 -8.02 -21.59 -15.47
C GLY A 267 -8.59 -20.68 -14.37
N PRO A 268 -8.45 -19.35 -14.53
CA PRO A 268 -8.97 -18.35 -13.60
C PRO A 268 -10.50 -18.47 -13.48
N SER A 269 -11.16 -18.02 -12.41
CA SER A 269 -10.71 -17.21 -11.28
C SER A 269 -11.34 -17.76 -10.00
N VAL A 270 -10.55 -18.34 -9.10
CA VAL A 270 -11.03 -18.72 -7.76
C VAL A 270 -11.01 -17.49 -6.88
N TRP A 271 -12.18 -17.09 -6.37
CA TRP A 271 -12.31 -15.96 -5.47
C TRP A 271 -12.21 -16.41 -4.03
N VAL A 272 -11.30 -15.82 -3.27
CA VAL A 272 -11.21 -15.98 -1.82
C VAL A 272 -11.68 -14.69 -1.19
N SER A 273 -12.82 -14.77 -0.53
CA SER A 273 -13.46 -13.68 0.18
C SER A 273 -13.14 -13.77 1.66
N THR A 274 -12.74 -12.68 2.30
CA THR A 274 -12.46 -12.64 3.75
C THR A 274 -12.96 -11.35 4.38
N TYR A 275 -13.03 -11.29 5.70
CA TYR A 275 -13.64 -10.18 6.43
C TYR A 275 -12.68 -8.98 6.59
N THR A 276 -11.49 -9.20 7.17
CA THR A 276 -10.61 -8.08 7.57
C THR A 276 -9.45 -7.85 6.59
N ARG A 277 -8.91 -6.62 6.59
CA ARG A 277 -7.69 -6.28 5.82
C ARG A 277 -6.47 -7.08 6.29
N ALA A 278 -6.39 -7.40 7.58
CA ALA A 278 -5.28 -8.19 8.11
C ALA A 278 -5.31 -9.63 7.55
N LEU A 279 -6.51 -10.23 7.46
CA LEU A 279 -6.71 -11.53 6.83
C LEU A 279 -6.43 -11.49 5.33
N GLN A 280 -6.87 -10.46 4.59
CA GLN A 280 -6.51 -10.29 3.17
C GLN A 280 -4.98 -10.29 2.98
N ARG A 281 -4.26 -9.52 3.79
CA ARG A 281 -2.78 -9.49 3.75
C ARG A 281 -2.17 -10.83 4.13
N GLN A 282 -2.80 -11.59 5.03
CA GLN A 282 -2.35 -12.95 5.36
C GLN A 282 -2.48 -13.86 4.15
N ILE A 283 -3.66 -13.93 3.51
CA ILE A 283 -3.90 -14.74 2.31
C ILE A 283 -2.94 -14.31 1.18
N GLU A 284 -2.71 -13.00 1.01
CA GLU A 284 -1.74 -12.48 0.05
C GLU A 284 -0.31 -12.95 0.34
N ARG A 285 0.11 -12.98 1.61
CA ARG A 285 1.42 -13.55 2.00
C ARG A 285 1.47 -15.05 1.76
N GLU A 286 0.40 -15.77 2.05
CA GLU A 286 0.33 -17.22 1.85
C GLU A 286 0.35 -17.60 0.37
N SER A 287 -0.16 -16.73 -0.52
CA SER A 287 -0.05 -16.93 -1.98
C SER A 287 1.39 -17.04 -2.49
N ARG A 288 2.40 -16.64 -1.70
CA ARG A 288 3.82 -16.85 -1.98
C ARG A 288 4.21 -18.33 -2.04
N SER A 289 3.53 -19.18 -1.27
CA SER A 289 3.75 -20.63 -1.30
C SER A 289 3.18 -21.27 -2.58
N ILE A 290 2.10 -20.71 -3.12
CA ILE A 290 1.48 -21.13 -4.38
C ILE A 290 2.32 -20.65 -5.55
N TYR A 291 2.69 -19.36 -5.56
CA TYR A 291 3.48 -18.70 -6.61
C TYR A 291 4.77 -18.09 -6.00
N PRO A 292 5.89 -18.84 -5.97
CA PRO A 292 7.14 -18.37 -5.40
C PRO A 292 7.73 -17.16 -6.15
N ASP A 293 7.69 -17.21 -7.49
CA ASP A 293 8.18 -16.11 -8.33
C ASP A 293 7.30 -14.85 -8.17
N PRO A 294 7.88 -13.70 -7.75
CA PRO A 294 7.11 -12.49 -7.53
C PRO A 294 6.38 -11.95 -8.77
N LYS A 295 6.94 -12.13 -9.98
CA LYS A 295 6.32 -11.63 -11.22
C LYS A 295 5.15 -12.50 -11.66
N GLU A 296 5.25 -13.81 -11.45
CA GLU A 296 4.14 -14.74 -11.62
C GLU A 296 3.05 -14.47 -10.58
N ARG A 297 3.42 -14.35 -9.30
CA ARG A 297 2.47 -14.07 -8.22
C ARG A 297 1.67 -12.79 -8.46
N ALA A 298 2.32 -11.71 -8.87
CA ALA A 298 1.65 -10.45 -9.17
C ALA A 298 0.62 -10.56 -10.31
N ARG A 299 0.76 -11.55 -11.20
CA ARG A 299 -0.19 -11.83 -12.28
C ARG A 299 -1.29 -12.80 -11.88
N LYS A 300 -0.96 -13.82 -11.07
CA LYS A 300 -1.86 -14.95 -10.75
C LYS A 300 -2.60 -14.82 -9.42
N ALA A 301 -2.11 -14.02 -8.47
CA ALA A 301 -2.75 -13.77 -7.19
C ALA A 301 -2.96 -12.26 -7.01
N VAL A 302 -4.19 -11.81 -7.26
CA VAL A 302 -4.55 -10.39 -7.30
C VAL A 302 -5.46 -10.04 -6.14
N VAL A 303 -5.11 -8.98 -5.40
CA VAL A 303 -5.99 -8.39 -4.38
C VAL A 303 -6.95 -7.42 -5.05
N ARG A 304 -8.25 -7.61 -4.82
CA ARG A 304 -9.34 -6.80 -5.38
C ARG A 304 -10.11 -6.14 -4.24
N LYS A 305 -10.23 -4.81 -4.29
CA LYS A 305 -10.95 -3.99 -3.31
C LYS A 305 -12.01 -3.13 -3.99
N GLY A 306 -12.86 -2.49 -3.19
CA GLY A 306 -13.77 -1.46 -3.68
C GLY A 306 -13.00 -0.24 -4.22
N ARG A 307 -13.65 0.53 -5.11
CA ARG A 307 -13.06 1.69 -5.80
C ARG A 307 -12.56 2.74 -4.82
N GLU A 308 -13.19 2.82 -3.65
CA GLU A 308 -12.88 3.72 -2.54
C GLU A 308 -11.56 3.42 -1.81
N ASN A 309 -10.83 2.40 -2.25
CA ASN A 309 -9.52 2.02 -1.72
C ASN A 309 -8.35 2.39 -2.66
N TYR A 310 -8.63 2.73 -3.92
CA TYR A 310 -7.61 3.02 -4.91
C TYR A 310 -7.53 4.51 -5.23
N LEU A 311 -6.33 5.00 -5.56
CA LEU A 311 -6.13 6.37 -6.02
C LEU A 311 -6.93 6.63 -7.31
N CYS A 312 -7.85 7.59 -7.24
CA CYS A 312 -8.52 8.15 -8.40
C CYS A 312 -7.64 9.25 -9.00
N LEU A 313 -7.07 8.99 -10.18
CA LEU A 313 -6.20 9.95 -10.88
C LEU A 313 -6.90 11.26 -11.24
N LEU A 314 -8.22 11.23 -11.44
CA LEU A 314 -9.02 12.44 -11.69
C LEU A 314 -9.09 13.31 -10.44
N ASN A 315 -9.55 12.75 -9.31
CA ASN A 315 -9.61 13.47 -8.04
C ASN A 315 -8.22 13.96 -7.62
N PHE A 316 -7.17 13.17 -7.88
CA PHE A 316 -5.80 13.57 -7.60
C PHE A 316 -5.34 14.76 -8.45
N GLN A 317 -5.63 14.76 -9.75
CA GLN A 317 -5.32 15.88 -10.63
C GLN A 317 -6.06 17.15 -10.18
N GLU A 318 -7.34 17.05 -9.81
CA GLU A 318 -8.12 18.19 -9.32
C GLU A 318 -7.51 18.79 -8.04
N GLN A 319 -7.11 17.94 -7.09
CA GLN A 319 -6.43 18.37 -5.86
C GLN A 319 -5.07 19.03 -6.14
N ILE A 320 -4.26 18.46 -7.06
CA ILE A 320 -3.00 19.08 -7.48
C ILE A 320 -3.22 20.47 -8.07
N ASN A 321 -4.18 20.60 -9.00
CA ASN A 321 -4.49 21.86 -9.64
C ASN A 321 -4.90 22.93 -8.62
N GLY A 322 -5.76 22.57 -7.66
CA GLY A 322 -6.15 23.45 -6.55
C GLY A 322 -4.95 23.86 -5.68
N ALA A 323 -4.09 22.91 -5.34
CA ALA A 323 -2.91 23.16 -4.50
C ALA A 323 -1.84 24.03 -5.19
N GLN A 324 -1.65 23.88 -6.51
CA GLN A 324 -0.75 24.75 -7.29
C GLN A 324 -1.23 26.21 -7.32
N LEU A 325 -2.53 26.45 -7.18
CA LEU A 325 -3.12 27.78 -7.03
C LEU A 325 -3.09 28.32 -5.59
N GLY A 326 -2.44 27.59 -4.67
CA GLY A 326 -2.33 27.97 -3.25
C GLY A 326 -3.48 27.47 -2.37
N ASN A 327 -4.43 26.71 -2.91
CA ASN A 327 -5.64 26.25 -2.21
C ASN A 327 -5.54 24.78 -1.78
N GLY A 328 -4.39 24.29 -1.33
CA GLY A 328 -4.27 22.90 -0.89
C GLY A 328 -2.92 22.44 -0.35
N ASP A 329 -2.84 21.16 0.04
CA ASP A 329 -1.64 20.54 0.60
C ASP A 329 -0.64 20.11 -0.48
N LEU A 330 0.00 21.08 -1.11
CA LEU A 330 0.93 20.82 -2.22
C LEU A 330 2.04 19.84 -1.83
N ILE A 331 2.55 19.91 -0.58
CA ILE A 331 3.60 19.00 -0.10
C ILE A 331 3.07 17.57 0.07
N GLY A 332 1.91 17.39 0.72
CA GLY A 332 1.31 16.05 0.83
C GLY A 332 0.93 15.45 -0.53
N LEU A 333 0.44 16.27 -1.46
CA LEU A 333 0.08 15.83 -2.81
C LEU A 333 1.32 15.48 -3.64
N ALA A 334 2.42 16.21 -3.51
CA ALA A 334 3.67 15.88 -4.18
C ALA A 334 4.31 14.59 -3.65
N LEU A 335 4.24 14.35 -2.34
CA LEU A 335 4.67 13.07 -1.75
C LEU A 335 3.76 11.92 -2.22
N THR A 336 2.46 12.18 -2.36
CA THR A 336 1.52 11.24 -3.01
C THR A 336 1.85 11.02 -4.49
N ALA A 337 2.34 12.04 -5.22
CA ALA A 337 2.78 11.89 -6.61
C ALA A 337 4.00 10.97 -6.73
N ARG A 338 4.98 11.13 -5.82
CA ARG A 338 6.13 10.20 -5.70
C ARG A 338 5.64 8.78 -5.45
N TRP A 339 4.68 8.60 -4.53
CA TRP A 339 4.06 7.30 -4.26
C TRP A 339 3.32 6.73 -5.47
N ALA A 340 2.50 7.51 -6.17
CA ALA A 340 1.72 7.05 -7.32
C ALA A 340 2.61 6.53 -8.47
N ARG A 341 3.87 6.97 -8.54
CA ARG A 341 4.87 6.52 -9.51
C ARG A 341 5.58 5.23 -9.11
N ALA A 342 5.56 4.88 -7.83
CA ALA A 342 6.25 3.71 -7.27
C ALA A 342 5.29 2.63 -6.76
N THR A 343 4.03 2.97 -6.51
CA THR A 343 3.00 2.07 -6.01
C THR A 343 2.82 0.86 -6.92
N ARG A 344 2.57 -0.29 -6.31
CA ARG A 344 2.34 -1.54 -7.03
C ARG A 344 1.04 -1.51 -7.83
N ASP A 345 -0.03 -1.01 -7.21
CA ASP A 345 -1.41 -1.16 -7.70
C ASP A 345 -2.28 0.06 -7.40
N GLY A 346 -1.74 1.12 -6.78
CA GLY A 346 -2.49 2.33 -6.43
C GLY A 346 -3.43 2.16 -5.25
N ASP A 347 -3.28 1.09 -4.45
CA ASP A 347 -4.09 0.84 -3.26
C ASP A 347 -3.67 1.73 -2.09
N MET A 348 -4.44 2.79 -1.84
CA MET A 348 -4.21 3.73 -0.74
C MET A 348 -4.40 3.12 0.66
N THR A 349 -4.84 1.86 0.73
CA THR A 349 -5.11 1.13 1.97
C THR A 349 -4.30 -0.18 2.08
N GLY A 350 -3.51 -0.49 1.05
CA GLY A 350 -2.77 -1.74 0.86
C GLY A 350 -1.52 -1.85 1.72
N GLY A 351 -0.98 -0.70 2.16
CA GLY A 351 0.15 -0.61 3.08
C GLY A 351 1.40 0.02 2.48
N ASP A 352 1.44 0.24 1.17
CA ASP A 352 2.49 1.00 0.49
C ASP A 352 2.25 2.53 0.58
N PHE A 353 0.99 2.96 0.60
CA PHE A 353 0.63 4.35 0.90
C PHE A 353 0.89 4.66 2.38
N PRO A 354 1.67 5.71 2.71
CA PRO A 354 1.94 6.10 4.09
C PRO A 354 0.70 6.69 4.75
N ALA A 355 -0.07 5.87 5.47
CA ALA A 355 -1.32 6.29 6.11
C ALA A 355 -1.16 7.42 7.15
N TRP A 356 0.06 7.64 7.65
CA TRP A 356 0.42 8.76 8.54
C TRP A 356 0.71 10.08 7.80
N LEU A 357 0.85 10.05 6.47
CA LEU A 357 1.19 11.24 5.67
C LEU A 357 0.18 12.40 5.87
N PRO A 358 -1.14 12.16 5.84
CA PRO A 358 -2.12 13.23 6.07
C PRO A 358 -2.10 13.79 7.49
N THR A 359 -1.47 13.08 8.44
CA THR A 359 -1.49 13.43 9.86
C THR A 359 -0.23 14.13 10.34
N LEU A 360 0.77 14.35 9.47
CA LEU A 360 2.04 14.95 9.88
C LEU A 360 1.90 16.41 10.34
N ALA A 361 1.06 17.19 9.65
CA ALA A 361 0.86 18.61 9.89
C ALA A 361 -0.62 18.98 9.96
N ALA A 362 -0.91 20.16 10.53
CA ALA A 362 -2.24 20.75 10.55
C ALA A 362 -2.61 21.26 9.14
N VAL A 363 -3.33 20.43 8.41
CA VAL A 363 -3.88 20.73 7.08
C VAL A 363 -5.42 20.61 7.16
N PRO A 364 -6.21 21.50 6.55
CA PRO A 364 -7.67 21.36 6.53
C PRO A 364 -8.10 20.03 5.89
N PRO A 365 -9.02 19.26 6.50
CA PRO A 365 -9.40 17.93 6.00
C PRO A 365 -9.84 17.87 4.54
N SER A 366 -10.44 18.94 4.01
CA SER A 366 -10.93 19.03 2.62
C SER A 366 -9.83 19.07 1.56
N VAL A 367 -8.59 19.39 1.94
CA VAL A 367 -7.45 19.53 1.00
C VAL A 367 -6.26 18.64 1.36
N GLN A 368 -6.42 17.79 2.39
CA GLN A 368 -5.40 16.81 2.78
C GLN A 368 -5.18 15.79 1.66
N ALA A 369 -3.92 15.40 1.46
CA ALA A 369 -3.56 14.29 0.58
C ALA A 369 -3.91 12.93 1.22
N SER A 370 -5.21 12.66 1.39
CA SER A 370 -5.74 11.49 2.10
C SER A 370 -6.73 10.71 1.25
N PRO A 371 -7.01 9.43 1.58
CA PRO A 371 -8.07 8.68 0.93
C PRO A 371 -9.45 9.36 0.97
N ALA A 372 -9.72 10.29 1.91
CA ALA A 372 -10.99 10.99 1.96
C ALA A 372 -11.22 11.91 0.74
N ASN A 373 -10.13 12.37 0.10
CA ASN A 373 -10.17 13.31 -1.04
C ASN A 373 -9.64 12.71 -2.35
N LEU A 374 -8.93 11.58 -2.28
CA LEU A 374 -8.15 11.04 -3.40
C LEU A 374 -8.70 9.74 -4.01
N VAL A 375 -9.74 9.16 -3.42
CA VAL A 375 -10.39 7.93 -3.93
C VAL A 375 -11.81 8.23 -4.37
N ASP A 376 -12.39 7.31 -5.14
CA ASP A 376 -13.79 7.38 -5.61
C ASP A 376 -14.73 6.90 -4.50
N ARG A 377 -15.47 7.81 -3.86
CA ARG A 377 -16.37 7.51 -2.72
C ARG A 377 -17.80 7.97 -2.92
N ARG A 378 -18.02 8.95 -3.78
CA ARG A 378 -19.31 9.60 -3.99
C ARG A 378 -19.99 9.09 -5.26
N GLY A 379 -19.42 8.06 -5.90
CA GLY A 379 -19.91 7.53 -7.17
C GLY A 379 -19.65 8.49 -8.33
N GLU A 380 -18.62 9.33 -8.22
CA GLU A 380 -18.25 10.32 -9.23
C GLU A 380 -17.58 9.71 -10.46
N CYS A 381 -17.24 8.42 -10.44
CA CYS A 381 -16.56 7.80 -11.56
C CYS A 381 -17.44 7.71 -12.82
N ILE A 382 -16.93 8.28 -13.91
CA ILE A 382 -17.53 8.24 -15.25
C ILE A 382 -16.99 7.11 -16.14
N HIS A 383 -16.31 6.12 -15.55
CA HIS A 383 -15.77 4.93 -16.22
C HIS A 383 -14.97 5.25 -17.50
N ALA A 384 -15.39 4.70 -18.64
CA ALA A 384 -14.74 4.89 -19.94
C ALA A 384 -14.70 6.37 -20.41
N GLY A 385 -15.55 7.24 -19.86
CA GLY A 385 -15.51 8.68 -20.12
C GLY A 385 -14.37 9.42 -19.43
N CYS A 386 -13.65 8.78 -18.51
CA CYS A 386 -12.55 9.40 -17.77
C CYS A 386 -11.31 9.55 -18.65
N GLN A 387 -10.71 10.74 -18.69
CA GLN A 387 -9.44 10.99 -19.41
C GLN A 387 -8.28 10.09 -18.95
N HIS A 388 -8.33 9.60 -17.70
CA HIS A 388 -7.31 8.71 -17.12
C HIS A 388 -7.65 7.23 -17.23
N TYR A 389 -8.71 6.86 -17.97
CA TYR A 389 -9.23 5.48 -17.99
C TYR A 389 -8.16 4.43 -18.32
N ARG A 390 -7.31 4.67 -19.34
CA ARG A 390 -6.26 3.75 -19.79
C ARG A 390 -5.09 3.59 -18.81
N ILE A 391 -4.96 4.47 -17.83
CA ILE A 391 -3.89 4.42 -16.80
C ILE A 391 -4.44 4.19 -15.38
N CYS A 392 -5.77 4.12 -15.24
CA CYS A 392 -6.48 4.05 -13.97
C CYS A 392 -6.14 2.78 -13.16
N PHE A 393 -5.73 2.97 -11.90
CA PHE A 393 -5.40 1.89 -10.97
C PHE A 393 -6.58 0.94 -10.72
N ILE A 394 -7.78 1.49 -10.59
CA ILE A 394 -9.01 0.71 -10.37
C ILE A 394 -9.22 -0.24 -11.55
N GLU A 395 -9.12 0.27 -12.77
CA GLU A 395 -9.35 -0.46 -14.02
C GLU A 395 -8.25 -1.49 -14.31
N LYS A 396 -7.01 -1.18 -13.94
CA LYS A 396 -5.90 -2.15 -13.94
C LYS A 396 -6.20 -3.32 -13.02
N ALA A 397 -6.65 -3.05 -11.79
CA ALA A 397 -7.00 -4.09 -10.84
C ALA A 397 -8.23 -4.91 -11.30
N VAL A 398 -9.20 -4.33 -12.01
CA VAL A 398 -10.36 -5.07 -12.59
C VAL A 398 -9.84 -6.08 -13.62
N ARG A 399 -8.99 -5.60 -14.53
CA ARG A 399 -8.46 -6.42 -15.63
C ARG A 399 -7.52 -7.50 -15.13
N ALA A 400 -6.70 -7.18 -14.15
CA ALA A 400 -5.82 -8.14 -13.49
C ALA A 400 -6.62 -9.27 -12.83
N SER A 401 -7.72 -8.97 -12.11
CA SER A 401 -8.51 -10.01 -11.45
C SER A 401 -9.19 -10.98 -12.42
N LYS A 402 -9.50 -10.56 -13.64
CA LYS A 402 -10.10 -11.44 -14.66
C LYS A 402 -9.18 -12.57 -15.10
N ARG A 403 -7.86 -12.35 -15.04
CA ARG A 403 -6.83 -13.31 -15.48
C ARG A 403 -6.13 -13.99 -14.31
N ALA A 404 -6.43 -13.58 -13.10
CA ALA A 404 -5.82 -14.12 -11.91
C ALA A 404 -6.44 -15.47 -11.58
N ASP A 405 -5.57 -16.47 -11.38
CA ASP A 405 -5.95 -17.78 -10.87
C ASP A 405 -6.64 -17.66 -9.50
N LEU A 406 -6.13 -16.76 -8.66
CA LEU A 406 -6.62 -16.45 -7.33
C LEU A 406 -6.95 -14.95 -7.20
N VAL A 407 -8.19 -14.63 -6.85
CA VAL A 407 -8.63 -13.26 -6.53
C VAL A 407 -8.95 -13.16 -5.05
N ILE A 408 -8.24 -12.30 -4.32
CA ILE A 408 -8.42 -12.09 -2.88
C ILE A 408 -9.24 -10.82 -2.70
N ALA A 409 -10.41 -10.91 -2.09
CA ALA A 409 -11.34 -9.78 -1.94
C ALA A 409 -11.99 -9.76 -0.55
N ASN A 410 -12.62 -8.63 -0.20
CA ASN A 410 -13.47 -8.58 0.99
C ASN A 410 -14.87 -9.15 0.71
N HIS A 411 -15.60 -9.52 1.77
CA HIS A 411 -16.98 -9.99 1.66
C HIS A 411 -17.90 -9.00 0.94
N ALA A 412 -17.87 -7.73 1.34
CA ALA A 412 -18.71 -6.69 0.75
C ALA A 412 -18.58 -6.59 -0.79
N LEU A 413 -17.35 -6.62 -1.32
CA LEU A 413 -17.10 -6.58 -2.76
C LEU A 413 -17.60 -7.84 -3.46
N VAL A 414 -17.37 -9.02 -2.89
CA VAL A 414 -17.81 -10.29 -3.49
C VAL A 414 -19.33 -10.38 -3.52
N LEU A 415 -20.01 -9.98 -2.44
CA LEU A 415 -21.47 -9.95 -2.37
C LEU A 415 -22.06 -8.92 -3.34
N THR A 416 -21.47 -7.73 -3.42
CA THR A 416 -21.87 -6.69 -4.38
C THR A 416 -21.74 -7.21 -5.81
N GLN A 417 -20.61 -7.83 -6.14
CA GLN A 417 -20.37 -8.42 -7.47
C GLN A 417 -21.36 -9.56 -7.78
N ALA A 418 -21.64 -10.43 -6.81
CA ALA A 418 -22.62 -11.51 -6.96
C ALA A 418 -24.05 -10.99 -7.21
N ALA A 419 -24.46 -9.93 -6.50
CA ALA A 419 -25.75 -9.29 -6.70
C ALA A 419 -25.87 -8.66 -8.11
N PHE A 420 -24.83 -7.96 -8.57
CA PHE A 420 -24.80 -7.42 -9.94
C PHE A 420 -24.86 -8.53 -11.00
N ASP A 421 -24.07 -9.60 -10.85
CA ASP A 421 -24.07 -10.73 -11.76
C ASP A 421 -25.45 -11.41 -11.82
N GLY A 422 -26.10 -11.59 -10.66
CA GLY A 422 -27.46 -12.14 -10.56
C GLY A 422 -28.49 -11.26 -11.25
N ALA A 423 -28.47 -9.95 -11.01
CA ALA A 423 -29.39 -9.00 -11.65
C ALA A 423 -29.23 -8.95 -13.18
N ARG A 424 -28.01 -9.07 -13.69
CA ARG A 424 -27.74 -9.13 -15.14
C ARG A 424 -28.23 -10.43 -15.76
N THR A 425 -27.96 -11.55 -15.10
CA THR A 425 -28.41 -12.88 -15.54
C THR A 425 -29.93 -12.92 -15.63
N ALA A 426 -30.63 -12.35 -14.63
CA ALA A 426 -32.08 -12.22 -14.65
C ALA A 426 -32.61 -11.35 -15.80
N ARG A 427 -31.81 -10.40 -16.31
CA ARG A 427 -32.14 -9.54 -17.47
C ARG A 427 -31.71 -10.15 -18.82
N GLY A 428 -31.16 -11.37 -18.84
CA GLY A 428 -30.69 -12.01 -20.07
C GLY A 428 -29.48 -11.31 -20.72
N LEU A 429 -28.80 -10.41 -20.00
CA LEU A 429 -27.63 -9.71 -20.49
C LEU A 429 -26.43 -10.67 -20.44
N LYS A 430 -25.84 -10.99 -21.61
CA LYS A 430 -24.55 -11.67 -21.66
C LYS A 430 -23.49 -10.82 -20.94
N GLY A 431 -22.52 -11.47 -20.29
CA GLY A 431 -21.47 -10.80 -19.53
C GLY A 431 -20.77 -9.71 -20.36
N ASP A 432 -20.36 -8.63 -19.73
CA ASP A 432 -19.55 -7.60 -20.41
C ASP A 432 -18.08 -7.67 -19.99
N ASN A 433 -17.27 -6.87 -20.67
CA ASN A 433 -15.85 -6.72 -20.36
C ASN A 433 -15.60 -5.94 -19.06
N GLU A 434 -16.62 -5.56 -18.27
CA GLU A 434 -16.46 -4.78 -17.05
C GLU A 434 -16.62 -5.64 -15.79
N THR A 435 -17.54 -6.62 -15.77
CA THR A 435 -17.77 -7.49 -14.59
C THR A 435 -17.09 -8.85 -14.70
N THR A 436 -16.74 -9.48 -13.56
CA THR A 436 -16.14 -10.83 -13.51
C THR A 436 -17.20 -11.79 -12.97
N SER A 437 -17.54 -12.82 -13.75
CA SER A 437 -18.50 -13.85 -13.30
C SER A 437 -17.91 -14.67 -12.16
N LEU A 438 -18.56 -14.63 -10.99
CA LEU A 438 -18.13 -15.38 -9.81
C LEU A 438 -18.53 -16.86 -9.93
N LYS A 439 -17.66 -17.69 -10.52
CA LYS A 439 -17.92 -19.14 -10.72
C LYS A 439 -17.45 -20.03 -9.56
N ARG A 440 -16.40 -19.64 -8.84
CA ARG A 440 -15.80 -20.38 -7.71
C ARG A 440 -15.43 -19.40 -6.61
N ILE A 441 -16.00 -19.61 -5.42
CA ILE A 441 -15.84 -18.72 -4.28
C ILE A 441 -15.53 -19.54 -3.04
N VAL A 442 -14.56 -19.09 -2.24
CA VAL A 442 -14.30 -19.51 -0.88
C VAL A 442 -14.63 -18.33 0.02
N PHE A 443 -15.50 -18.52 1.01
CA PHE A 443 -15.77 -17.53 2.05
C PHE A 443 -15.02 -17.91 3.33
N ASP A 444 -13.90 -17.24 3.57
CA ASP A 444 -13.14 -17.35 4.81
C ASP A 444 -13.74 -16.46 5.90
N GLU A 445 -13.77 -16.93 7.14
CA GLU A 445 -14.52 -16.31 8.24
C GLU A 445 -15.99 -16.00 7.88
N GLY A 446 -16.64 -16.97 7.21
CA GLY A 446 -17.99 -16.83 6.67
C GLY A 446 -19.10 -16.48 7.68
N HIS A 447 -18.83 -16.58 8.98
CA HIS A 447 -19.76 -16.10 10.01
C HIS A 447 -20.00 -14.58 9.96
N HIS A 448 -19.10 -13.81 9.33
CA HIS A 448 -19.27 -12.39 9.09
C HIS A 448 -20.00 -12.05 7.78
N LEU A 449 -20.49 -13.03 7.01
CA LEU A 449 -21.11 -12.77 5.71
C LEU A 449 -22.36 -11.90 5.80
N PHE A 450 -23.19 -12.12 6.82
CA PHE A 450 -24.41 -11.36 7.02
C PHE A 450 -24.09 -9.90 7.39
N GLU A 451 -23.12 -9.68 8.27
CA GLU A 451 -22.64 -8.31 8.61
C GLU A 451 -22.06 -7.56 7.41
N ALA A 452 -21.53 -8.28 6.43
CA ALA A 452 -20.97 -7.69 5.21
C ALA A 452 -22.00 -7.50 4.09
N ALA A 453 -23.21 -8.05 4.24
CA ALA A 453 -24.32 -7.91 3.30
C ALA A 453 -25.20 -6.69 3.62
N ASP A 454 -25.22 -6.27 4.88
CA ASP A 454 -25.83 -5.03 5.37
C ASP A 454 -24.99 -3.80 5.00
#